data_AF-A0A1F2T2V9-F1
#
_entry.id   AF-A0A1F2T2V9-F1
#
_cell.length_a   1.000
_cell.length_b   1.000
_cell.length_c   1.000
_cell.angle_alpha   90.00
_cell.angle_beta   90.00
_cell.angle_gamma   90.00
#
_symmetry.space_group_name_H-M   'P 1'
#
loop_
_entity.id
_entity.type
_entity.pdbx_description
1 polymer ?
#
loop_
_entity_poly.entity_id
_entity_poly.type
_entity_poly.pdbx_seq_one_letter_code
_entity_poly.pdbx_strand_id
1 'polypeptide(L)'
;MLRGRSLARLRREVEPVEPDALARFLIAWHGIASRRRGAEALLDAVEQLQGAAVPASVLEAEILPARLEDYEPSMLDMLLAAGDVVWVGVERLGERDGRVALYLTGQPQRLRLPRSTQPAAAGRARDSRVPADPGRLLLQRHSRSCRRRLSR
;
A
#
# COMPACT_ATOMS: atom_id res chain seq x y z
N MET A 1 -32.17 -13.73 -1.94
CA MET A 1 -32.20 -12.35 -1.39
C MET A 1 -31.59 -12.19 0.02
N LEU A 2 -30.94 -13.22 0.61
CA LEU A 2 -30.35 -13.14 1.95
C LEU A 2 -29.01 -12.37 2.01
N ARG A 3 -28.13 -12.54 1.02
CA ARG A 3 -26.82 -11.84 0.97
C ARG A 3 -26.91 -10.31 0.98
N GLY A 4 -27.90 -9.72 0.29
CA GLY A 4 -28.05 -8.27 0.21
C GLY A 4 -28.52 -7.62 1.51
N ARG A 5 -29.41 -8.29 2.27
CA ARG A 5 -29.91 -7.79 3.56
C ARG A 5 -28.84 -7.91 4.65
N SER A 6 -28.03 -8.97 4.63
CA SER A 6 -26.87 -9.10 5.52
C SER A 6 -25.81 -8.03 5.22
N LEU A 7 -25.52 -7.74 3.95
CA LEU A 7 -24.57 -6.68 3.56
C LEU A 7 -25.04 -5.29 3.97
N ALA A 8 -26.33 -4.99 3.82
CA ALA A 8 -26.88 -3.70 4.23
C ALA A 8 -26.83 -3.50 5.76
N ARG A 9 -26.97 -4.59 6.53
CA ARG A 9 -26.82 -4.57 7.99
C ARG A 9 -25.36 -4.33 8.40
N LEU A 10 -24.40 -5.05 7.80
CA LEU A 10 -22.97 -4.81 8.06
C LEU A 10 -22.49 -3.42 7.62
N ARG A 11 -23.06 -2.85 6.55
CA ARG A 11 -22.71 -1.48 6.13
C ARG A 11 -23.17 -0.42 7.12
N ARG A 12 -24.28 -0.65 7.83
CA ARG A 12 -24.72 0.24 8.92
C ARG A 12 -23.83 0.16 10.16
N GLU A 13 -23.09 -0.93 10.34
CA GLU A 13 -22.10 -1.07 11.42
C GLU A 13 -20.80 -0.29 11.11
N VAL A 14 -20.61 0.14 9.86
CA VAL A 14 -19.47 0.94 9.39
C VAL A 14 -19.99 2.30 8.89
N GLU A 15 -20.37 3.15 9.83
CA GLU A 15 -20.75 4.53 9.50
C GLU A 15 -19.49 5.34 9.11
N PRO A 16 -19.56 6.23 8.11
CA PRO A 16 -18.45 7.12 7.78
C PRO A 16 -18.04 7.97 8.99
N VAL A 17 -16.73 8.08 9.21
CA VAL A 17 -16.16 8.97 10.23
C VAL A 17 -15.46 10.13 9.56
N GLU A 18 -15.31 11.23 10.30
CA GLU A 18 -14.50 12.37 9.86
C GLU A 18 -13.06 11.91 9.57
N PRO A 19 -12.40 12.43 8.50
CA PRO A 19 -11.04 12.03 8.12
C PRO A 19 -10.03 12.12 9.27
N ASP A 20 -10.15 13.16 10.11
CA ASP A 20 -9.26 13.37 11.25
C ASP A 20 -9.43 12.31 12.34
N ALA A 21 -10.65 11.80 12.52
CA ALA A 21 -10.93 10.72 13.45
C ALA A 21 -10.31 9.41 12.97
N LEU A 22 -10.43 9.11 11.66
CA LEU A 22 -9.78 7.96 11.05
C LEU A 22 -8.25 8.06 11.16
N ALA A 23 -7.66 9.24 10.92
CA ALA A 23 -6.22 9.44 11.02
C ALA A 23 -5.71 9.14 12.44
N ARG A 24 -6.33 9.72 13.48
CA ARG A 24 -5.95 9.44 14.87
C ARG A 24 -6.12 7.96 15.23
N PHE A 25 -7.22 7.36 14.78
CA PHE A 25 -7.46 5.92 14.99
C PHE A 25 -6.36 5.07 14.36
N LEU A 26 -6.00 5.31 13.09
CA LEU A 26 -4.99 4.50 12.39
C LEU A 26 -3.60 4.63 13.03
N ILE A 27 -3.21 5.83 13.45
CA ILE A 27 -1.92 6.05 14.11
C ILE A 27 -1.87 5.29 15.44
N ALA A 28 -2.94 5.34 16.23
CA ALA A 28 -3.04 4.59 17.48
C ALA A 28 -3.11 3.07 17.25
N TRP A 29 -3.92 2.62 16.30
CA TRP A 29 -4.10 1.21 15.96
C TRP A 29 -2.81 0.56 15.44
N HIS A 30 -2.02 1.29 14.66
CA HIS A 30 -0.70 0.83 14.22
C HIS A 30 0.40 0.98 15.26
N GLY A 31 0.10 1.50 16.46
CA GLY A 31 1.08 1.66 17.54
C GLY A 31 2.17 2.69 17.27
N ILE A 32 1.93 3.64 16.35
CA ILE A 32 2.92 4.66 15.96
C ILE A 32 2.96 5.80 16.98
N ALA A 33 1.82 6.13 17.61
CA ALA A 33 1.73 7.18 18.63
C ALA A 33 2.48 6.84 19.93
N SER A 34 2.71 5.56 20.22
CA SER A 34 3.32 5.09 21.46
C SER A 34 4.22 3.89 21.17
N ARG A 35 5.51 4.17 20.96
CA ARG A 35 6.49 3.11 20.74
C ARG A 35 6.64 2.25 21.99
N ARG A 36 6.78 0.95 21.78
CA ARG A 36 6.93 -0.06 22.85
C ARG A 36 8.32 -0.69 22.76
N ARG A 37 8.81 -1.27 23.86
CA ARG A 37 10.14 -1.89 23.94
C ARG A 37 10.06 -3.39 24.14
N GLY A 38 11.14 -4.09 23.77
CA GLY A 38 11.32 -5.51 24.05
C GLY A 38 10.79 -6.44 22.96
N ALA A 39 10.99 -7.75 23.19
CA ALA A 39 10.66 -8.80 22.24
C ALA A 39 9.16 -8.96 22.04
N GLU A 40 8.37 -8.84 23.11
CA GLU A 40 6.90 -8.92 23.07
C GLU A 40 6.32 -7.78 22.22
N ALA A 41 6.87 -6.58 22.33
CA ALA A 41 6.46 -5.45 21.50
C ALA A 41 6.76 -5.71 20.01
N LEU A 42 7.88 -6.36 19.70
CA LEU A 42 8.23 -6.75 18.34
C LEU A 42 7.28 -7.84 17.82
N LEU A 43 6.94 -8.84 18.62
CA LEU A 43 5.95 -9.87 18.26
C LEU A 43 4.56 -9.25 17.98
N ASP A 44 4.11 -8.31 18.80
CA ASP A 44 2.87 -7.56 18.56
C ASP A 44 2.92 -6.75 17.25
N ALA A 45 4.07 -6.11 16.99
CA ALA A 45 4.26 -5.35 15.75
C ALA A 45 4.23 -6.27 14.53
N VAL A 46 4.90 -7.42 14.61
CA VAL A 46 4.85 -8.46 13.58
C VAL A 46 3.42 -8.95 13.41
N GLU A 47 2.68 -9.25 14.49
CA GLU A 47 1.29 -9.72 14.45
C GLU A 47 0.38 -8.79 13.64
N GLN A 48 0.54 -7.48 13.84
CA GLN A 48 -0.22 -6.45 13.11
C GLN A 48 0.21 -6.33 11.64
N LEU A 49 1.48 -6.58 11.33
CA LEU A 49 2.04 -6.46 9.98
C LEU A 49 1.93 -7.73 9.14
N GLN A 50 1.51 -8.87 9.74
CA GLN A 50 1.56 -10.16 9.05
C GLN A 50 0.84 -10.13 7.69
N GLY A 51 1.51 -10.68 6.68
CA GLY A 51 0.99 -10.73 5.31
C GLY A 51 1.04 -9.41 4.53
N ALA A 52 1.56 -8.33 5.10
CA ALA A 52 1.88 -7.12 4.34
C ALA A 52 3.16 -7.34 3.51
N ALA A 53 3.07 -7.16 2.19
CA ALA A 53 4.21 -7.24 1.29
C ALA A 53 4.97 -5.90 1.26
N VAL A 54 6.03 -5.79 2.05
CA VAL A 54 6.84 -4.58 2.21
C VAL A 54 8.29 -4.83 1.81
N PRO A 55 9.02 -3.84 1.24
CA PRO A 55 10.45 -4.00 1.01
C PRO A 55 11.18 -4.30 2.32
N ALA A 56 12.10 -5.27 2.31
CA ALA A 56 12.84 -5.65 3.50
C ALA A 56 13.64 -4.47 4.07
N SER A 57 14.25 -3.67 3.18
CA SER A 57 14.97 -2.45 3.57
C SER A 57 14.10 -1.46 4.35
N VAL A 58 12.89 -1.17 3.86
CA VAL A 58 11.93 -0.25 4.49
C VAL A 58 11.37 -0.83 5.78
N LEU A 59 11.13 -2.14 5.82
CA LEU A 59 10.64 -2.83 7.01
C LEU A 59 11.58 -2.62 8.21
N GLU A 60 12.87 -2.87 8.01
CA GLU A 60 13.86 -2.78 9.08
C GLU A 60 14.34 -1.36 9.36
N ALA A 61 14.47 -0.50 8.34
CA ALA A 61 14.98 0.85 8.52
C ALA A 61 13.93 1.88 8.95
N GLU A 62 12.65 1.65 8.62
CA GLU A 62 11.59 2.64 8.84
C GLU A 62 10.42 2.09 9.64
N ILE A 63 9.86 0.93 9.26
CA ILE A 63 8.60 0.46 9.84
C ILE A 63 8.77 -0.03 11.29
N LEU A 64 9.78 -0.88 11.54
CA LEU A 64 10.03 -1.41 12.88
C LEU A 64 10.54 -0.31 13.84
N PRO A 65 11.52 0.55 13.47
CA PRO A 65 11.95 1.68 14.31
C PRO A 65 10.85 2.71 14.60
N ALA A 66 9.86 2.86 13.72
CA ALA A 66 8.73 3.75 13.98
C ALA A 66 7.76 3.20 15.05
N ARG A 67 7.75 1.89 15.28
CA ARG A 67 6.84 1.18 16.20
C ARG A 67 7.50 0.78 17.52
N LEU A 68 8.82 0.59 17.48
CA LEU A 68 9.60 0.09 18.58
C LEU A 68 10.60 1.14 19.03
N GLU A 69 10.75 1.26 20.33
CA GLU A 69 11.78 2.10 20.92
C GLU A 69 13.07 1.27 21.05
N ASP A 70 14.20 1.88 20.72
CA ASP A 70 15.53 1.25 20.71
C ASP A 70 15.60 -0.05 19.86
N TYR A 71 14.93 -0.07 18.71
CA TYR A 71 14.97 -1.21 17.79
C TYR A 71 16.38 -1.42 17.21
N GLU A 72 16.90 -2.63 17.37
CA GLU A 72 18.12 -3.11 16.77
C GLU A 72 17.81 -4.32 15.85
N PRO A 73 18.44 -4.44 14.66
CA PRO A 73 18.17 -5.54 13.73
C PRO A 73 18.32 -6.93 14.36
N SER A 74 19.28 -7.08 15.30
CA SER A 74 19.52 -8.32 16.05
C SER A 74 18.30 -8.83 16.82
N MET A 75 17.35 -7.95 17.18
CA MET A 75 16.10 -8.34 17.84
C MET A 75 15.22 -9.18 16.90
N LEU A 76 15.12 -8.80 15.63
CA LEU A 76 14.36 -9.55 14.63
C LEU A 76 15.10 -10.84 14.27
N ASP A 77 16.42 -10.78 14.10
CA ASP A 77 17.24 -11.96 13.83
C ASP A 77 17.08 -13.03 14.92
N MET A 78 17.01 -12.62 16.19
CA MET A 78 16.81 -13.53 17.31
C MET A 78 15.47 -14.26 17.24
N LEU A 79 14.38 -13.54 16.93
CA LEU A 79 13.06 -14.15 16.77
C LEU A 79 12.96 -15.06 15.54
N LEU A 80 13.63 -14.70 14.44
CA LEU A 80 13.76 -15.53 13.25
C LEU A 80 14.55 -16.82 13.56
N ALA A 81 15.66 -16.70 14.28
CA ALA A 81 16.50 -17.83 14.68
C ALA A 81 15.80 -18.76 15.69
N ALA A 82 15.03 -18.19 16.62
CA ALA A 82 14.18 -18.95 17.55
C ALA A 82 13.01 -19.66 16.84
N GLY A 83 12.64 -19.20 15.64
CA GLY A 83 11.51 -19.71 14.88
C GLY A 83 10.15 -19.18 15.35
N ASP A 84 10.13 -18.12 16.17
CA ASP A 84 8.89 -17.43 16.57
C ASP A 84 8.30 -16.63 15.41
N VAL A 85 9.18 -16.09 14.55
CA VAL A 85 8.84 -15.38 13.32
C VAL A 85 9.41 -16.13 12.13
N VAL A 86 8.65 -16.17 11.04
CA VAL A 86 9.10 -16.61 9.71
C VAL A 86 8.82 -15.53 8.69
N TRP A 87 9.56 -15.54 7.58
CA TRP A 87 9.35 -14.61 6.48
C TRP A 87 9.15 -15.36 5.17
N VAL A 88 8.43 -14.72 4.26
CA VAL A 88 8.20 -15.21 2.89
C VAL A 88 8.59 -14.13 1.91
N GLY A 89 9.43 -14.48 0.94
CA GLY A 89 9.74 -13.61 -0.20
C GLY A 89 8.54 -13.50 -1.15
N VAL A 90 8.18 -12.28 -1.53
CA VAL A 90 7.00 -11.97 -2.35
C VAL A 90 7.40 -11.55 -3.76
N GLU A 91 8.33 -10.60 -3.86
CA GLU A 91 8.75 -9.99 -5.12
C GLU A 91 10.19 -9.47 -5.00
N ARG A 92 11.00 -9.57 -6.05
CA ARG A 92 12.36 -9.01 -6.06
C ARG A 92 12.30 -7.51 -6.39
N LEU A 93 13.02 -6.69 -5.62
CA LEU A 93 13.17 -5.24 -5.85
C LEU A 93 14.65 -4.93 -6.13
N GLY A 94 15.12 -5.34 -7.31
CA GLY A 94 16.52 -5.23 -7.70
C GLY A 94 17.42 -6.34 -7.14
N GLU A 95 18.73 -6.08 -7.10
CA GLU A 95 19.72 -7.12 -6.74
C GLU A 95 19.83 -7.37 -5.24
N ARG A 96 19.59 -6.33 -4.42
CA ARG A 96 19.85 -6.33 -2.97
C ARG A 96 18.62 -6.14 -2.10
N ASP A 97 17.43 -6.06 -2.70
CA ASP A 97 16.19 -5.87 -1.95
C ASP A 97 15.04 -6.68 -2.55
N GLY A 98 14.02 -6.90 -1.75
CA GLY A 98 12.84 -7.66 -2.10
C GLY A 98 11.69 -7.36 -1.15
N ARG A 99 10.47 -7.48 -1.67
CA ARG A 99 9.28 -7.48 -0.83
C ARG A 99 9.22 -8.79 -0.06
N VAL A 100 9.09 -8.66 1.25
CA VAL A 100 8.90 -9.78 2.17
C VAL A 100 7.61 -9.57 2.95
N ALA A 101 7.08 -10.65 3.49
CA ALA A 101 6.01 -10.62 4.47
C ALA A 101 6.42 -11.47 5.68
N LEU A 102 6.23 -10.93 6.87
CA LEU A 102 6.49 -11.64 8.13
C LEU A 102 5.24 -12.39 8.61
N TYR A 103 5.45 -13.45 9.37
CA TYR A 103 4.41 -14.25 10.01
C TYR A 103 4.91 -14.81 11.34
N LEU A 104 4.01 -14.94 12.31
CA LEU A 104 4.20 -15.67 13.55
C LEU A 104 3.93 -17.15 13.30
N THR A 105 4.83 -18.01 13.75
CA THR A 105 4.78 -19.45 13.49
C THR A 105 3.58 -20.13 14.16
N GLY A 106 3.10 -19.60 15.29
CA GLY A 106 1.98 -20.18 16.06
C GLY A 106 0.58 -19.92 15.50
N GLN A 107 0.41 -19.14 14.42
CA GLN A 107 -0.91 -18.70 13.94
C GLN A 107 -1.19 -19.05 12.46
N PRO A 108 -1.19 -20.34 12.06
CA PRO A 108 -1.30 -20.76 10.67
C PRO A 108 -2.61 -20.34 9.98
N GLN A 109 -3.69 -20.12 10.72
CA GLN A 109 -5.00 -19.71 10.19
C GLN A 109 -5.03 -18.26 9.70
N ARG A 110 -4.05 -17.43 10.11
CA ARG A 110 -3.93 -16.02 9.69
C ARG A 110 -2.94 -15.81 8.56
N LEU A 111 -2.33 -16.88 8.03
CA LEU A 111 -1.42 -16.85 6.89
C LEU A 111 -2.20 -16.45 5.62
N ARG A 112 -2.51 -15.17 5.50
CA ARG A 112 -2.92 -14.57 4.23
C ARG A 112 -1.71 -14.63 3.31
N LEU A 113 -1.89 -15.24 2.14
CA LEU A 113 -0.89 -15.17 1.08
C LEU A 113 -0.56 -13.70 0.81
N PRO A 114 0.72 -13.32 0.87
CA PRO A 114 1.09 -11.94 0.65
C PRO A 114 0.79 -11.64 -0.82
N ARG A 115 -0.05 -10.63 -1.05
CA ARG A 115 -0.35 -10.18 -2.40
C ARG A 115 0.73 -9.20 -2.80
N SER A 116 1.31 -9.38 -3.98
CA SER A 116 2.19 -8.36 -4.54
C SER A 116 1.42 -7.04 -4.59
N THR A 117 1.99 -6.01 -3.96
CA THR A 117 1.48 -4.65 -4.02
C THR A 117 1.91 -4.04 -5.34
N GLN A 118 1.56 -4.69 -6.46
CA GLN A 118 1.67 -4.03 -7.75
C GLN A 118 0.75 -2.82 -7.65
N PRO A 119 1.24 -1.58 -7.83
CA PRO A 119 0.35 -0.44 -7.84
C PRO A 119 -0.71 -0.76 -8.88
N ALA A 120 -1.97 -0.90 -8.46
CA ALA A 120 -3.08 -1.08 -9.36
C ALA A 120 -2.91 0.02 -10.40
N ALA A 121 -2.55 -0.36 -11.63
CA ALA A 121 -2.04 0.53 -12.66
C ALA A 121 -2.84 1.82 -12.57
N ALA A 122 -2.17 2.90 -12.09
CA ALA A 122 -2.82 4.15 -11.75
C ALA A 122 -3.80 4.44 -12.87
N GLY A 123 -5.10 4.38 -12.53
CA GLY A 123 -6.16 4.40 -13.52
C GLY A 123 -5.84 5.53 -14.46
N ARG A 124 -5.57 5.20 -15.74
CA ARG A 124 -5.37 6.20 -16.80
C ARG A 124 -6.43 7.23 -16.54
N ALA A 125 -6.00 8.45 -16.20
CA ALA A 125 -6.89 9.56 -15.97
C ALA A 125 -7.90 9.51 -17.11
N ARG A 126 -9.15 9.18 -16.78
CA ARG A 126 -10.23 9.38 -17.73
C ARG A 126 -10.23 10.88 -17.89
N ASP A 127 -9.64 11.32 -18.99
CA ASP A 127 -9.73 12.66 -19.53
C ASP A 127 -11.22 12.98 -19.67
N SER A 128 -11.82 13.44 -18.58
CA SER A 128 -13.13 14.08 -18.60
C SER A 128 -12.92 15.50 -19.09
N ARG A 129 -12.49 15.63 -20.36
CA ARG A 129 -12.94 16.74 -21.18
C ARG A 129 -14.45 16.63 -21.24
N VAL A 130 -15.10 17.46 -20.43
CA VAL A 130 -16.50 17.84 -20.62
C VAL A 130 -16.63 18.34 -22.07
N PRO A 131 -17.45 17.70 -22.93
CA PRO A 131 -17.66 18.22 -24.28
C PRO A 131 -18.54 19.46 -24.18
N ALA A 132 -17.94 20.63 -24.39
CA ALA A 132 -18.68 21.85 -24.70
C ALA A 132 -18.92 21.89 -26.21
N ASP A 133 -20.20 21.72 -26.55
CA ASP A 133 -20.90 22.21 -27.74
C ASP A 133 -20.80 21.39 -29.07
N PRO A 134 -21.89 20.72 -29.50
CA PRO A 134 -22.02 20.09 -30.79
C PRO A 134 -22.60 21.08 -31.80
N GLY A 135 -21.77 21.94 -32.37
CA GLY A 135 -22.26 22.75 -33.48
C GLY A 135 -21.45 24.00 -33.80
N ARG A 136 -20.26 23.84 -34.39
CA ARG A 136 -19.76 24.84 -35.34
C ARG A 136 -18.56 24.37 -36.16
N LEU A 137 -18.80 24.39 -37.47
CA LEU A 137 -17.83 24.72 -38.53
C LEU A 137 -16.87 23.62 -39.00
N LEU A 138 -17.44 22.81 -39.90
CA LEU A 138 -16.87 22.47 -41.21
C LEU A 138 -16.10 23.63 -41.88
N LEU A 139 -15.13 23.23 -42.72
CA LEU A 139 -14.23 24.01 -43.59
C LEU A 139 -13.09 24.72 -42.82
N GLN A 140 -11.82 24.35 -42.99
CA GLN A 140 -11.10 24.42 -44.26
C GLN A 140 -10.05 23.30 -44.40
N ARG A 141 -10.27 22.43 -45.38
CA ARG A 141 -9.19 21.69 -46.05
C ARG A 141 -8.90 22.43 -47.37
N HIS A 142 -7.61 22.57 -47.69
CA HIS A 142 -7.03 22.96 -48.98
C HIS A 142 -7.06 24.45 -49.38
N SER A 143 -5.94 25.13 -49.13
CA SER A 143 -5.32 26.01 -50.15
C SER A 143 -3.80 25.95 -49.98
N ARG A 144 -3.13 25.25 -50.92
CA ARG A 144 -2.25 25.84 -51.95
C ARG A 144 -1.03 26.54 -51.34
N SER A 145 0.14 25.90 -51.33
CA SER A 145 1.08 25.96 -52.48
C SER A 145 1.23 27.38 -53.04
N CYS A 146 2.07 28.22 -52.43
CA CYS A 146 2.94 29.15 -53.16
C CYS A 146 3.84 29.97 -52.22
N ARG A 147 5.12 30.11 -52.62
CA ARG A 147 6.16 31.05 -52.15
C ARG A 147 6.74 30.74 -50.76
N ARG A 148 8.04 30.57 -50.55
CA ARG A 148 9.22 30.90 -51.35
C ARG A 148 10.39 30.02 -50.90
N ARG A 149 11.04 29.42 -51.89
CA ARG A 149 12.45 29.02 -51.87
C ARG A 149 13.29 30.31 -51.99
N LEU A 150 14.48 30.32 -51.40
CA LEU A 150 15.63 31.25 -51.57
C LEU A 150 15.94 32.22 -50.40
N SER A 151 17.23 32.22 -50.03
CA SER A 151 17.95 33.00 -48.99
C SER A 151 17.78 32.43 -47.57
N ARG A 152 18.79 31.91 -46.86
CA ARG A 152 20.26 31.90 -46.99
C ARG A 152 20.80 30.58 -46.44
#